data_AF-A0A741RWQ0-F1
#
_entry.id   AF-A0A741RWQ0-F1
#
_cell.length_a   1.000
_cell.length_b   1.000
_cell.length_c   1.000
_cell.angle_alpha   90.00
_cell.angle_beta   90.00
_cell.angle_gamma   90.00
#
_symmetry.space_group_name_H-M   'P 1'
#
loop_
_entity.id
_entity.type
_entity.pdbx_description
1 polymer ?
#
loop_
_entity_poly.entity_id
_entity_poly.type
_entity_poly.pdbx_seq_one_letter_code
_entity_poly.pdbx_strand_id
1 'polypeptide(L)'
;LVPMLIGDVAYFVLKKTINHEWRNEAKCGELEVKNKNEKYFGFNTDKYTVFYSDKNDKWGFYEITCKKGSDRRDTYSVEPLPEYNIPSWLR
;
A
#
# COMPACT_ATOMS: atom_id res chain seq x y z
N LEU A 1 -26.21 4.18 5.39
CA LEU A 1 -25.87 5.49 5.98
C LEU A 1 -24.70 5.41 6.96
N VAL A 2 -24.68 4.47 7.91
CA VAL A 2 -23.57 4.27 8.86
C VAL A 2 -22.20 3.83 8.23
N PRO A 3 -22.13 3.01 7.16
CA PRO A 3 -20.83 2.55 6.62
C PRO A 3 -20.01 3.66 5.94
N MET A 4 -20.69 4.69 5.43
CA MET A 4 -20.08 5.74 4.60
C MET A 4 -19.28 6.73 5.46
N LEU A 5 -19.83 7.14 6.61
CA LEU A 5 -19.14 8.05 7.55
C LEU A 5 -17.88 7.42 8.17
N ILE A 6 -17.87 6.09 8.36
CA ILE A 6 -16.70 5.38 8.91
C ILE A 6 -15.57 5.31 7.87
N GLY A 7 -15.91 5.09 6.59
CA GLY A 7 -14.92 5.03 5.50
C GLY A 7 -14.18 6.34 5.30
N ASP A 8 -14.89 7.47 5.41
CA ASP A 8 -14.33 8.79 5.10
C ASP A 8 -13.33 9.27 6.17
N VAL A 9 -13.71 9.14 7.45
CA VAL A 9 -12.82 9.45 8.58
C VAL A 9 -11.65 8.47 8.62
N ALA A 10 -11.90 7.19 8.32
CA ALA A 10 -10.85 6.19 8.24
C ALA A 10 -9.82 6.55 7.17
N TYR A 11 -10.22 6.96 5.96
CA TYR A 11 -9.27 7.35 4.92
C TYR A 11 -8.37 8.51 5.37
N PHE A 12 -8.94 9.57 5.96
CA PHE A 12 -8.14 10.74 6.36
C PHE A 12 -7.13 10.38 7.48
N VAL A 13 -7.61 9.69 8.52
CA VAL A 13 -6.77 9.29 9.66
C VAL A 13 -5.71 8.28 9.24
N LEU A 14 -6.08 7.28 8.44
CA LEU A 14 -5.14 6.27 7.92
C LEU A 14 -4.10 6.93 7.01
N LYS A 15 -4.50 7.73 6.02
CA LYS A 15 -3.58 8.39 5.10
C LYS A 15 -2.57 9.26 5.84
N LYS A 16 -3.02 10.03 6.84
CA LYS A 16 -2.13 10.88 7.65
C LYS A 16 -1.12 10.04 8.44
N THR A 17 -1.60 9.00 9.12
CA THR A 17 -0.75 8.13 9.94
C THR A 17 0.25 7.34 9.08
N ILE A 18 -0.23 6.72 8.01
CA ILE A 18 0.58 5.93 7.08
C ILE A 18 1.63 6.81 6.39
N ASN A 19 1.28 8.02 5.97
CA ASN A 19 2.25 8.93 5.35
C ASN A 19 3.39 9.33 6.29
N HIS A 20 3.13 9.33 7.61
CA HIS A 20 4.11 9.66 8.64
C HIS A 20 4.99 8.45 9.00
N GLU A 21 4.35 7.29 9.20
CA GLU A 21 5.01 6.11 9.77
C GLU A 21 5.62 5.16 8.73
N TRP A 22 5.04 5.11 7.51
CA TRP A 22 5.40 4.09 6.53
C TRP A 22 6.40 4.62 5.49
N ARG A 23 7.15 3.69 4.91
CA ARG A 23 8.24 3.98 3.98
C ARG A 23 7.69 4.34 2.60
N ASN A 24 8.45 5.13 1.85
CA ASN A 24 8.13 5.48 0.45
C ASN A 24 8.55 4.41 -0.56
N GLU A 25 9.31 3.41 -0.12
CA GLU A 25 9.84 2.35 -0.95
C GLU A 25 9.98 1.06 -0.13
N ALA A 26 9.93 -0.06 -0.83
CA ALA A 26 10.24 -1.39 -0.31
C ALA A 26 11.45 -1.95 -1.06
N LYS A 27 12.20 -2.83 -0.39
CA LYS A 27 13.28 -3.61 -1.02
C LYS A 27 12.96 -5.10 -0.96
N CYS A 28 12.93 -5.73 -2.12
CA CYS A 28 12.89 -7.17 -2.30
C CYS A 28 14.29 -7.65 -2.72
N GLY A 29 15.17 -7.90 -1.74
CA GLY A 29 16.59 -8.11 -2.03
C GLY A 29 17.22 -6.84 -2.63
N GLU A 30 17.78 -6.94 -3.83
CA GLU A 30 18.34 -5.78 -4.55
C GLU A 30 17.29 -5.01 -5.36
N LEU A 31 16.08 -5.56 -5.52
CA LEU A 31 14.99 -4.91 -6.25
C LEU A 31 14.32 -3.83 -5.39
N GLU A 32 14.42 -2.58 -5.81
CA GLU A 32 13.64 -1.47 -5.23
C GLU A 32 12.23 -1.42 -5.85
N VAL A 33 11.22 -1.37 -5.00
CA VAL A 33 9.81 -1.21 -5.37
C VAL A 33 9.31 0.12 -4.85
N LYS A 34 8.87 0.99 -5.76
CA LYS A 34 8.46 2.35 -5.45
C LYS A 34 7.39 2.85 -6.39
N ASN A 35 6.34 3.43 -5.82
CA ASN A 35 5.27 4.09 -6.56
C ASN A 35 4.82 5.34 -5.80
N LYS A 36 4.54 6.42 -6.54
CA LYS A 36 4.16 7.72 -5.97
C LYS A 36 2.90 7.70 -5.10
N ASN A 37 2.00 6.74 -5.33
CA ASN A 37 0.71 6.65 -4.64
C ASN A 37 0.72 5.61 -3.52
N GLU A 38 1.88 5.05 -3.18
CA GLU A 38 2.00 3.88 -2.32
C GLU A 38 2.93 4.13 -1.14
N LYS A 39 2.66 3.42 -0.05
CA LYS A 39 3.44 3.41 1.18
C LYS A 39 3.60 1.98 1.63
N TYR A 40 4.78 1.66 2.16
CA TYR A 40 5.20 0.29 2.41
C TYR A 40 5.53 0.09 3.89
N PHE A 41 4.96 -0.97 4.46
CA PHE A 41 5.25 -1.41 5.83
C PHE A 41 5.66 -2.87 5.83
N GLY A 42 6.82 -3.15 6.39
CA GLY A 42 7.36 -4.49 6.52
C GLY A 42 8.41 -4.52 7.61
N PHE A 43 8.34 -5.52 8.49
CA PHE A 43 9.35 -5.75 9.53
C PHE A 43 10.61 -6.43 8.96
N ASN A 44 10.45 -7.21 7.89
CA ASN A 44 11.53 -7.83 7.12
C ASN A 44 11.40 -7.48 5.63
N THR A 45 12.42 -7.78 4.84
CA THR A 45 12.44 -7.49 3.40
C THR A 45 11.75 -8.57 2.55
N ASP A 46 11.13 -9.57 3.17
CA ASP A 46 10.53 -10.70 2.46
C ASP A 46 9.04 -10.48 2.19
N LYS A 47 8.37 -9.66 3.01
CA LYS A 47 6.95 -9.35 2.86
C LYS A 47 6.65 -7.92 3.32
N TYR A 48 5.84 -7.21 2.55
CA TYR A 48 5.33 -5.90 2.92
C TYR A 48 3.82 -5.81 2.75
N THR A 49 3.18 -5.11 3.67
CA THR A 49 1.86 -4.54 3.46
C THR A 49 2.04 -3.21 2.73
N VAL A 50 1.28 -3.03 1.65
CA VAL A 50 1.27 -1.82 0.86
C VAL A 50 -0.06 -1.12 1.04
N PHE A 51 -0.01 0.13 1.45
CA PHE A 51 -1.14 1.04 1.38
C PHE A 51 -1.03 1.84 0.10
N TYR A 52 -2.13 1.93 -0.65
CA TYR A 52 -2.21 2.84 -1.79
C TYR A 52 -3.39 3.80 -1.60
N SER A 53 -3.19 5.04 -2.04
CA SER A 53 -4.23 6.07 -2.04
C SER A 53 -4.30 6.76 -3.38
N ASP A 54 -5.50 7.17 -3.77
CA ASP A 54 -5.74 7.96 -4.99
C ASP A 54 -5.30 7.23 -6.28
N LYS A 55 -5.35 5.90 -6.25
CA LYS A 55 -5.12 5.06 -7.43
C LYS A 55 -6.47 4.80 -8.07
N ASN A 56 -6.78 5.50 -9.16
CA ASN A 56 -8.07 5.42 -9.85
C ASN A 56 -9.26 5.75 -8.91
N ASP A 57 -9.17 6.86 -8.17
CA ASP A 57 -10.18 7.30 -7.17
C ASP A 57 -10.45 6.28 -6.05
N LYS A 58 -9.49 5.38 -5.80
CA LYS A 58 -9.58 4.35 -4.77
C LYS A 58 -8.42 4.38 -3.80
N TRP A 59 -8.68 3.82 -2.63
CA TRP A 59 -7.67 3.52 -1.63
C TRP A 59 -7.86 2.09 -1.12
N GLY A 60 -6.80 1.52 -0.58
CA GLY A 60 -6.86 0.17 -0.07
C GLY A 60 -5.49 -0.35 0.30
N PHE A 61 -5.44 -1.67 0.43
CA PHE A 61 -4.22 -2.37 0.75
C PHE A 61 -3.99 -3.49 -0.25
N TYR A 62 -2.74 -3.92 -0.34
CA TYR A 62 -2.37 -5.20 -0.91
C TYR A 62 -1.10 -5.67 -0.23
N GLU A 63 -0.74 -6.93 -0.41
CA GLU A 63 0.52 -7.46 0.08
C GLU A 63 1.48 -7.68 -1.08
N ILE A 64 2.75 -7.37 -0.85
CA ILE A 64 3.84 -7.85 -1.71
C ILE A 64 4.64 -8.91 -0.96
N THR A 65 4.89 -10.00 -1.64
CA THR A 65 5.79 -11.07 -1.16
C THR A 65 6.98 -11.14 -2.11
N CYS A 66 8.16 -10.91 -1.57
CA CYS A 66 9.40 -10.93 -2.32
C CYS A 66 9.82 -12.38 -2.60
N LYS A 67 10.32 -12.62 -3.82
CA LYS A 67 10.79 -13.91 -4.30
C LYS A 67 12.23 -13.76 -4.76
N LYS A 68 13.14 -14.42 -4.05
CA LYS A 68 14.56 -14.43 -4.38
C LYS A 68 14.79 -15.21 -5.68
N GLY A 69 15.42 -14.58 -6.66
CA GLY A 69 15.79 -15.23 -7.91
C GLY A 69 17.10 -16.02 -7.79
N SER A 70 17.28 -17.07 -8.59
CA SER A 70 18.54 -17.84 -8.65
C SER A 70 19.73 -16.99 -9.12
N ASP A 71 19.49 -15.95 -9.93
CA ASP A 71 20.53 -15.13 -10.57
C ASP A 71 20.46 -13.65 -10.17
N ARG A 72 20.11 -13.34 -8.91
CA ARG A 72 19.82 -11.95 -8.44
C ARG A 72 18.68 -11.26 -9.20
N ARG A 73 17.88 -12.03 -9.94
CA ARG A 73 16.63 -11.57 -10.54
C ARG A 73 15.52 -11.68 -9.50
N ASP A 74 15.62 -10.82 -8.48
CA ASP A 74 14.60 -10.74 -7.45
C ASP A 74 13.30 -10.25 -8.07
N THR A 75 12.18 -10.82 -7.63
CA THR A 75 10.84 -10.47 -8.10
C THR A 75 9.92 -10.33 -6.90
N TYR A 76 8.68 -9.91 -7.13
CA TYR A 76 7.64 -9.92 -6.11
C TYR A 76 6.33 -10.39 -6.72
N SER A 77 5.48 -10.99 -5.90
CA SER A 77 4.07 -11.21 -6.22
C SER A 77 3.19 -10.26 -5.43
N VAL A 78 2.04 -9.92 -6.01
CA VAL A 78 1.04 -9.05 -5.40
C VAL A 78 -0.18 -9.89 -5.04
N GLU A 79 -0.66 -9.74 -3.82
CA GLU A 79 -1.93 -10.32 -3.37
C GLU A 79 -2.92 -9.19 -3.08
N PRO A 80 -4.03 -9.10 -3.83
CA PRO A 80 -4.98 -8.00 -3.67
C PRO A 80 -5.77 -8.15 -2.36
N LEU A 81 -6.00 -7.04 -1.67
CA LEU A 81 -6.96 -6.94 -0.58
C LEU A 81 -8.13 -6.04 -1.00
N PRO A 82 -9.22 -5.96 -0.21
CA PRO A 82 -10.37 -5.13 -0.57
C PRO A 82 -10.01 -3.67 -0.83
N GLU A 83 -10.66 -3.10 -1.85
CA GLU A 83 -10.52 -1.69 -2.23
C GLU A 83 -11.75 -0.88 -1.82
N TYR A 84 -11.55 0.42 -1.61
CA TYR A 84 -12.59 1.36 -1.22
C TYR A 84 -12.55 2.59 -2.10
N ASN A 85 -13.72 3.13 -2.43
CA ASN A 85 -13.83 4.38 -3.17
C ASN A 85 -13.44 5.56 -2.29
N ILE A 86 -12.74 6.54 -2.87
CA ILE A 86 -12.53 7.83 -2.21
C ILE A 86 -13.84 8.64 -2.27
N PRO A 87 -14.33 9.14 -1.12
CA PRO A 87 -15.55 9.92 -1.05
C PRO A 87 -15.48 11.15 -1.94
N SER A 88 -16.56 11.46 -2.67
CA SER A 88 -16.56 12.55 -3.65
C SER A 88 -16.29 13.93 -3.05
N TRP A 89 -16.67 14.15 -1.79
CA TRP A 89 -16.43 15.41 -1.09
C TRP A 89 -14.97 15.62 -0.68
N LEU A 90 -14.15 14.56 -0.76
CA LEU A 90 -12.74 14.55 -0.35
C LEU A 90 -11.78 14.59 -1.55
N ARG A 91 -12.31 14.43 -2.77
CA ARG A 91 -11.58 14.73 -4.01
C ARG A 91 -11.48 16.23 -4.20
#